data_AF-F7S8F3-F1
#
_entry.id   AF-F7S8F3-F1
#
_cell.length_a   1.000
_cell.length_b   1.000
_cell.length_c   1.000
_cell.angle_alpha   90.00
_cell.angle_beta   90.00
_cell.angle_gamma   90.00
#
_symmetry.space_group_name_H-M   'P 1'
#
loop_
_entity.id
_entity.type
_entity.pdbx_description
1 polymer ?
#
loop_
_entity_poly.entity_id
_entity_poly.type
_entity_poly.pdbx_seq_one_letter_code
_entity_poly.pdbx_strand_id
1 'polypeptide(L)'
;CAVHWEDMPAMRAEFPEIELVNELFVLDRNRLTCTGGTGPLDMMLALIEARLGRNVAEHVRAIFVLDRIRPSAERQPLDKDDRGHAGQPMLARAMVMIEARLGEKQILGEIAGELGISLRQLQRLFRAHVGESPAAFIRARRLKRAQGMLQSLRVPVTDVAMACGFGSSTHFASAYHDYFGHPPRAERRPGGIA
;
A
#
# COMPACT_ATOMS: atom_id res chain seq x y z
N CYS A 1 -5.40 19.19 -3.93
CA CYS A 1 -5.62 18.76 -2.53
C CYS A 1 -4.82 17.49 -2.26
N ALA A 2 -4.18 17.37 -1.11
CA ALA A 2 -3.52 16.15 -0.64
C ALA A 2 -4.36 15.46 0.44
N VAL A 3 -4.48 14.14 0.34
CA VAL A 3 -5.16 13.27 1.31
C VAL A 3 -4.39 11.95 1.42
N HIS A 4 -4.58 11.20 2.50
CA HIS A 4 -3.99 9.87 2.64
C HIS A 4 -4.38 8.96 1.45
N TRP A 5 -3.43 8.17 0.95
CA TRP A 5 -3.63 7.33 -0.24
C TRP A 5 -4.80 6.34 -0.10
N GLU A 6 -5.09 5.85 1.11
CA GLU A 6 -6.25 4.96 1.38
C GLU A 6 -7.59 5.64 1.08
N ASP A 7 -7.68 6.94 1.30
CA ASP A 7 -8.91 7.72 1.15
C ASP A 7 -9.06 8.31 -0.26
N MET A 8 -7.98 8.31 -1.07
CA MET A 8 -8.01 8.90 -2.42
C MET A 8 -9.10 8.32 -3.33
N PRO A 9 -9.36 6.99 -3.39
CA PRO A 9 -10.43 6.44 -4.22
C PRO A 9 -11.82 6.93 -3.81
N ALA A 10 -12.10 6.96 -2.50
CA ALA A 10 -13.38 7.42 -1.97
C ALA A 10 -13.57 8.92 -2.23
N MET A 11 -12.56 9.75 -1.96
CA MET A 11 -12.63 11.18 -2.21
C MET A 11 -12.78 11.51 -3.70
N ARG A 12 -12.13 10.76 -4.60
CA ARG A 12 -12.31 10.97 -6.06
C ARG A 12 -13.73 10.66 -6.53
N ALA A 13 -14.37 9.66 -5.92
CA ALA A 13 -15.73 9.28 -6.26
C ALA A 13 -16.74 10.31 -5.72
N GLU A 14 -16.52 10.81 -4.50
CA GLU A 14 -17.42 11.75 -3.83
C GLU A 14 -17.25 13.20 -4.32
N PHE A 15 -16.02 13.62 -4.66
CA PHE A 15 -15.67 14.99 -5.04
C PHE A 15 -14.87 15.03 -6.36
N PRO A 16 -15.48 14.69 -7.50
CA PRO A 16 -14.78 14.57 -8.79
C PRO A 16 -14.19 15.90 -9.30
N GLU A 17 -14.69 17.04 -8.84
CA GLU A 17 -14.19 18.38 -9.18
C GLU A 17 -12.91 18.77 -8.44
N ILE A 18 -12.53 18.04 -7.40
CA ILE A 18 -11.32 18.34 -6.62
C ILE A 18 -10.13 17.60 -7.23
N GLU A 19 -9.12 18.36 -7.66
CA GLU A 19 -7.85 17.78 -8.09
C GLU A 19 -7.10 17.18 -6.88
N LEU A 20 -7.08 15.85 -6.82
CA LEU A 20 -6.37 15.09 -5.79
C LEU A 20 -5.01 14.65 -6.29
N VAL A 21 -3.95 15.12 -5.62
CA VAL A 21 -2.56 14.80 -5.93
C VAL A 21 -1.99 13.81 -4.92
N ASN A 22 -1.06 12.97 -5.37
CA ASN A 22 -0.35 12.03 -4.51
C ASN A 22 0.96 12.66 -3.99
N GLU A 23 0.83 13.76 -3.26
CA GLU A 23 1.92 14.53 -2.64
C GLU A 23 1.75 14.53 -1.12
N LEU A 24 2.83 14.73 -0.35
CA LEU A 24 2.76 14.77 1.12
C LEU A 24 1.86 15.92 1.64
N PHE A 25 1.90 17.06 0.96
CA PHE A 25 1.05 18.20 1.27
C PHE A 25 0.92 19.16 0.09
N VAL A 26 -0.16 19.94 0.08
CA VAL A 26 -0.43 20.99 -0.90
C VAL A 26 -0.77 22.28 -0.16
N LEU A 27 -0.09 23.35 -0.56
CA LEU A 27 -0.35 24.72 -0.11
C LEU A 27 -0.98 25.49 -1.29
N ASP A 28 -2.31 25.63 -1.31
CA ASP A 28 -3.02 26.44 -2.31
C ASP A 28 -3.68 27.64 -1.63
N ARG A 29 -3.06 28.82 -1.77
CA ARG A 29 -3.55 30.09 -1.22
C ARG A 29 -3.90 30.01 0.27
N ASN A 30 -5.19 29.93 0.60
CA ASN A 30 -5.70 29.84 1.97
C ASN A 30 -6.16 28.43 2.36
N ARG A 31 -5.89 27.42 1.54
CA ARG A 31 -6.22 26.02 1.77
C ARG A 31 -4.95 25.19 1.85
N LEU A 32 -4.74 24.58 3.00
CA LEU A 32 -3.60 23.75 3.30
C LEU A 32 -4.11 22.35 3.56
N THR A 33 -3.60 21.39 2.80
CA THR A 33 -4.04 19.99 2.88
C THR A 33 -2.80 19.12 2.92
N CYS A 34 -2.84 18.05 3.70
CA CYS A 34 -1.71 17.16 3.84
C CYS A 34 -2.21 15.74 4.06
N THR A 35 -1.30 14.81 3.83
CA THR A 35 -1.53 13.41 4.15
C THR A 35 -1.53 13.26 5.67
N GLY A 36 -2.22 12.25 6.20
CA GLY A 36 -2.12 11.92 7.62
C GLY A 36 -0.70 11.51 8.06
N GLY A 37 -0.58 11.05 9.30
CA GLY A 37 0.70 10.59 9.85
C GLY A 37 1.70 11.74 10.03
N THR A 38 2.84 11.68 9.34
CA THR A 38 3.90 12.71 9.44
C THR A 38 3.76 13.84 8.40
N GLY A 39 2.83 13.74 7.44
CA GLY A 39 2.58 14.79 6.45
C GLY A 39 2.31 16.19 7.03
N PRO A 40 1.57 16.34 8.15
CA PRO A 40 1.38 17.65 8.77
C PRO A 40 2.69 18.24 9.30
N LEU A 41 3.63 17.41 9.76
CA LEU A 41 4.94 17.89 10.23
C LEU A 41 5.78 18.42 9.06
N ASP A 42 5.83 17.72 7.94
CA ASP A 42 6.55 18.20 6.75
C ASP A 42 5.95 19.52 6.25
N MET A 43 4.61 19.60 6.22
CA MET A 43 3.88 20.81 5.84
C MET A 43 4.23 21.98 6.77
N MET A 44 4.21 21.76 8.09
CA MET A 44 4.55 22.80 9.07
C MET A 44 6.01 23.23 8.96
N LEU A 45 6.94 22.31 8.73
CA LEU A 45 8.35 22.63 8.49
C LEU A 45 8.53 23.49 7.24
N ALA A 46 7.82 23.19 6.15
CA ALA A 46 7.83 24.02 4.95
C ALA A 46 7.29 25.44 5.21
N LEU A 47 6.22 25.56 6.01
CA LEU A 47 5.68 26.87 6.40
C LEU A 47 6.61 27.66 7.31
N ILE A 48 7.30 26.97 8.23
CA ILE A 48 8.30 27.57 9.13
C ILE A 48 9.49 28.03 8.30
N GLU A 49 10.00 27.22 7.39
CA GLU A 49 11.09 27.58 6.50
C GLU A 49 10.74 28.81 5.65
N ALA A 50 9.55 28.84 5.07
CA ALA A 50 9.09 29.96 4.24
C ALA A 50 8.94 31.28 5.03
N ARG A 51 8.62 31.22 6.34
CA ARG A 51 8.36 32.41 7.17
C ARG A 51 9.54 32.85 8.01
N LEU A 52 10.33 31.90 8.52
CA LEU A 52 11.37 32.10 9.53
C LEU A 52 12.75 31.65 9.05
N GLY A 53 12.84 31.09 7.83
CA GLY A 53 14.08 30.62 7.23
C GLY A 53 14.45 29.19 7.59
N ARG A 54 15.36 28.62 6.79
CA ARG A 54 15.79 27.22 6.88
C ARG A 54 16.40 26.84 8.24
N ASN A 55 17.16 27.74 8.86
CA ASN A 55 17.81 27.45 10.15
C ASN A 55 16.79 27.15 11.26
N VAL A 56 15.67 27.87 11.29
CA VAL A 56 14.61 27.65 12.29
C VAL A 56 13.89 26.35 11.99
N ALA A 57 13.58 26.06 10.73
CA ALA A 57 12.96 24.80 10.33
C ALA A 57 13.83 23.59 10.68
N GLU A 58 15.14 23.66 10.46
CA GLU A 58 16.10 22.61 10.85
C GLU A 58 16.14 22.38 12.37
N HIS A 59 16.06 23.45 13.16
CA HIS A 59 16.02 23.33 14.62
C HIS A 59 14.72 22.64 15.09
N VAL A 60 13.58 23.02 14.50
CA VAL A 60 12.29 22.38 14.79
C VAL A 60 12.30 20.92 14.33
N ARG A 61 12.83 20.61 13.15
CA ARG A 61 13.02 19.23 12.66
C ARG A 61 13.76 18.38 13.68
N ALA A 62 14.85 18.91 14.25
CA ALA A 62 15.67 18.22 15.24
C ALA A 62 14.89 17.93 16.54
N ILE A 63 14.09 18.88 17.04
CA ILE A 63 13.23 18.71 18.21
C ILE A 63 12.23 17.55 18.01
N PHE A 64 11.68 17.44 16.79
CA PHE A 64 10.74 16.37 16.43
C PHE A 64 11.43 15.07 15.97
N VAL A 65 12.76 14.98 16.04
CA VAL A 65 13.55 13.78 15.69
C VAL A 65 13.24 13.27 14.27
N LEU A 66 13.04 14.20 13.33
CA LEU A 66 12.77 13.85 11.93
C LEU A 66 14.10 13.74 11.17
N ASP A 67 14.25 12.70 10.35
CA ASP A 67 15.49 12.44 9.60
C ASP A 67 15.88 13.60 8.68
N ARG A 68 14.91 14.11 7.89
CA ARG A 68 15.09 15.24 6.97
C ARG A 68 13.79 16.03 6.77
N ILE A 69 13.91 17.26 6.29
CA ILE A 69 12.77 18.03 5.77
C ILE A 69 12.42 17.48 4.38
N ARG A 70 11.20 16.96 4.21
CA ARG A 70 10.74 16.42 2.92
C ARG A 70 10.00 17.49 2.11
N PRO A 71 10.25 17.61 0.79
CA PRO A 71 9.53 18.54 -0.06
C PRO A 71 8.08 18.11 -0.31
N SER A 72 7.20 19.05 -0.67
CA SER A 72 5.79 18.78 -0.93
C SER A 72 5.58 17.71 -2.01
N ALA A 73 6.33 17.82 -3.11
CA ALA A 73 6.26 16.94 -4.27
C ALA A 73 6.73 15.51 -4.00
N GLU A 74 7.28 15.22 -2.81
CA GLU A 74 7.57 13.85 -2.42
C GLU A 74 6.26 13.08 -2.33
N ARG A 75 6.24 11.89 -2.93
CA ARG A 75 5.03 11.07 -2.97
C ARG A 75 4.84 10.34 -1.65
N GLN A 76 3.58 10.04 -1.33
CA GLN A 76 3.29 9.14 -0.22
C GLN A 76 3.92 7.77 -0.48
N PRO A 77 4.55 7.16 0.53
CA PRO A 77 4.88 5.74 0.48
C PRO A 77 3.58 4.98 0.25
N LEU A 78 3.48 4.23 -0.85
CA LEU A 78 2.24 3.56 -1.23
C LEU A 78 1.96 2.33 -0.36
N ASP A 79 2.87 1.96 0.55
CA ASP A 79 2.67 0.88 1.50
C ASP A 79 3.59 1.02 2.73
N LYS A 80 3.27 0.35 3.84
CA LYS A 80 4.17 0.25 5.03
C LYS A 80 5.51 -0.41 4.68
N ASP A 81 5.57 -1.14 3.56
CA ASP A 81 6.71 -1.88 3.04
C ASP A 81 7.67 -1.03 2.18
N ASP A 82 7.24 0.16 1.74
CA ASP A 82 8.05 1.04 0.86
C ASP A 82 9.28 1.60 1.60
N ARG A 83 9.19 1.73 2.93
CA ARG A 83 10.32 2.18 3.78
C ARG A 83 11.42 1.12 3.91
N GLY A 84 11.12 -0.15 3.68
CA GLY A 84 12.10 -1.26 3.75
C GLY A 84 12.97 -1.40 2.50
N HIS A 85 12.53 -0.81 1.38
CA HIS A 85 13.10 -1.08 0.06
C HIS A 85 13.58 0.19 -0.68
N ALA A 86 13.78 1.29 0.03
CA ALA A 86 14.26 2.57 -0.53
C ALA A 86 15.56 2.45 -1.36
N GLY A 87 16.33 1.36 -1.20
CA GLY A 87 17.51 1.04 -2.02
C GLY A 87 17.25 0.19 -3.28
N GLN A 88 16.01 -0.23 -3.57
CA GLN A 88 15.66 -1.12 -4.69
C GLN A 88 14.40 -0.67 -5.44
N PRO A 89 14.48 0.39 -6.27
CA PRO A 89 13.33 0.95 -6.99
C PRO A 89 12.58 -0.07 -7.87
N MET A 90 13.30 -1.06 -8.40
CA MET A 90 12.70 -2.10 -9.24
C MET A 90 11.83 -3.08 -8.46
N LEU A 91 12.23 -3.41 -7.23
CA LEU A 91 11.43 -4.25 -6.34
C LEU A 91 10.18 -3.50 -5.86
N ALA A 92 10.33 -2.23 -5.48
CA ALA A 92 9.20 -1.39 -5.10
C ALA A 92 8.16 -1.30 -6.24
N ARG A 93 8.59 -1.05 -7.48
CA ARG A 93 7.70 -1.07 -8.66
C ARG A 93 7.03 -2.43 -8.84
N ALA A 94 7.77 -3.53 -8.70
CA ALA A 94 7.19 -4.87 -8.80
C ALA A 94 6.11 -5.12 -7.74
N MET A 95 6.33 -4.70 -6.49
CA MET A 95 5.35 -4.82 -5.41
C MET A 95 4.08 -4.04 -5.71
N VAL A 96 4.18 -2.78 -6.16
CA VAL A 96 3.01 -1.97 -6.56
C VAL A 96 2.20 -2.65 -7.67
N MET A 97 2.89 -3.19 -8.68
CA MET A 97 2.21 -3.90 -9.78
C MET A 97 1.55 -5.20 -9.32
N ILE A 98 2.17 -5.91 -8.37
CA ILE A 98 1.58 -7.10 -7.75
C ILE A 98 0.29 -6.73 -7.01
N GLU A 99 0.33 -5.70 -6.16
CA GLU A 99 -0.82 -5.28 -5.35
C GLU A 99 -2.02 -4.90 -6.21
N ALA A 100 -1.77 -4.18 -7.31
CA ALA A 100 -2.82 -3.78 -8.26
C ALA A 100 -3.50 -4.98 -8.95
N ARG A 101 -2.80 -6.12 -9.07
CA ARG A 101 -3.22 -7.29 -9.86
C ARG A 101 -3.42 -8.56 -9.03
N LEU A 102 -3.60 -8.44 -7.70
CA LEU A 102 -3.74 -9.61 -6.83
C LEU A 102 -4.89 -10.54 -7.23
N GLY A 103 -5.96 -10.03 -7.84
CA GLY A 103 -7.10 -10.83 -8.31
C GLY A 103 -6.87 -11.58 -9.63
N GLU A 104 -5.83 -11.24 -10.38
CA GLU A 104 -5.56 -11.82 -11.70
C GLU A 104 -4.78 -13.13 -11.61
N LYS A 105 -4.86 -13.99 -12.62
CA LYS A 105 -4.11 -15.26 -12.63
C LYS A 105 -2.76 -15.05 -13.35
N GLN A 106 -1.69 -15.66 -12.82
CA GLN A 106 -0.37 -15.75 -13.48
C GLN A 106 0.34 -14.42 -13.80
N ILE A 107 0.28 -13.44 -12.89
CA ILE A 107 0.80 -12.07 -13.12
C ILE A 107 2.33 -11.92 -13.19
N LEU A 108 3.12 -12.89 -12.70
CA LEU A 108 4.58 -12.70 -12.52
C LEU A 108 5.37 -12.56 -13.83
N GLY A 109 4.95 -13.27 -14.89
CA GLY A 109 5.62 -13.18 -16.19
C GLY A 109 5.39 -11.82 -16.84
N GLU A 110 4.15 -11.34 -16.77
CA GLU A 110 3.74 -10.03 -17.29
C GLU A 110 4.44 -8.90 -16.55
N ILE A 111 4.44 -8.94 -15.20
CA ILE A 111 5.14 -7.95 -14.38
C ILE A 111 6.63 -7.91 -14.71
N ALA A 112 7.28 -9.07 -14.86
CA ALA A 112 8.69 -9.12 -15.24
C ALA A 112 8.91 -8.48 -16.62
N GLY A 113 8.06 -8.78 -17.60
CA GLY A 113 8.11 -8.20 -18.95
C GLY A 113 7.92 -6.68 -18.96
N GLU A 114 6.93 -6.17 -18.24
CA GLU A 114 6.65 -4.73 -18.11
C GLU A 114 7.77 -3.97 -17.38
N LEU A 115 8.49 -4.64 -16.48
CA LEU A 115 9.67 -4.09 -15.82
C LEU A 115 10.95 -4.21 -16.67
N GLY A 116 10.89 -4.89 -17.82
CA GLY A 116 12.05 -5.12 -18.68
C GLY A 116 13.08 -6.08 -18.09
N ILE A 117 12.68 -6.99 -17.19
CA ILE A 117 13.58 -7.95 -16.55
C ILE A 117 13.12 -9.39 -16.75
N SER A 118 14.04 -10.33 -16.57
CA SER A 118 13.66 -11.75 -16.55
C SER A 118 12.92 -12.12 -15.27
N LEU A 119 12.04 -13.12 -15.35
CA LEU A 119 11.37 -13.69 -14.17
C LEU A 119 12.38 -14.18 -13.11
N ARG A 120 13.53 -14.71 -13.54
CA ARG A 120 14.61 -15.14 -12.65
C ARG A 120 15.21 -13.97 -11.87
N GLN A 121 15.38 -12.81 -12.51
CA GLN A 121 15.86 -11.60 -11.85
C GLN A 121 14.85 -11.08 -10.82
N LEU A 122 13.56 -11.09 -11.17
CA LEU A 122 12.48 -10.73 -10.24
C LEU A 122 12.49 -11.64 -8.99
N GLN A 123 12.61 -12.96 -9.20
CA GLN A 123 12.72 -13.92 -8.10
C GLN A 123 13.95 -13.67 -7.22
N ARG A 124 15.10 -13.33 -7.83
CA ARG A 124 16.33 -13.00 -7.09
C ARG A 124 16.17 -11.74 -6.24
N LEU A 125 15.52 -10.69 -6.78
CA LEU A 125 15.25 -9.47 -6.03
C LEU A 125 14.39 -9.74 -4.80
N PHE A 126 13.31 -10.49 -4.96
CA PHE A 126 12.44 -10.87 -3.84
C PHE A 126 13.18 -11.67 -2.78
N ARG A 127 13.96 -12.69 -3.18
CA ARG A 127 14.75 -13.47 -2.21
C ARG A 127 15.79 -12.62 -1.47
N ALA A 128 16.46 -11.72 -2.16
CA ALA A 128 17.54 -10.91 -1.59
C ALA A 128 17.03 -9.83 -0.61
N HIS A 129 15.84 -9.29 -0.84
CA HIS A 129 15.37 -8.10 -0.12
C HIS A 129 14.10 -8.33 0.72
N VAL A 130 13.24 -9.26 0.32
CA VAL A 130 12.00 -9.62 1.03
C VAL A 130 12.19 -10.92 1.83
N GLY A 131 13.20 -11.73 1.49
CA GLY A 131 13.48 -13.01 2.14
C GLY A 131 12.61 -14.17 1.67
N GLU A 132 11.69 -13.94 0.72
CA GLU A 132 10.80 -14.97 0.18
C GLU A 132 10.70 -14.91 -1.35
N SER A 133 9.95 -15.84 -1.95
CA SER A 133 9.72 -15.82 -3.39
C SER A 133 8.54 -14.90 -3.76
N PRO A 134 8.51 -14.31 -4.98
CA PRO A 134 7.38 -13.50 -5.42
C PRO A 134 6.03 -14.24 -5.35
N ALA A 135 6.03 -15.55 -5.61
CA ALA A 135 4.83 -16.37 -5.54
C ALA A 135 4.32 -16.57 -4.10
N ALA A 136 5.23 -16.69 -3.13
CA ALA A 136 4.89 -16.75 -1.71
C ALA A 136 4.31 -15.43 -1.22
N PHE A 137 4.96 -14.32 -1.59
CA PHE A 137 4.48 -12.96 -1.31
C PHE A 137 3.06 -12.72 -1.84
N ILE A 138 2.83 -13.01 -3.13
CA ILE A 138 1.49 -12.91 -3.75
C ILE A 138 0.46 -13.74 -3.00
N ARG A 139 0.80 -14.98 -2.64
CA ARG A 139 -0.11 -15.87 -1.90
C ARG A 139 -0.48 -15.27 -0.55
N ALA A 140 0.49 -14.77 0.21
CA ALA A 140 0.25 -14.15 1.51
C ALA A 140 -0.65 -12.91 1.39
N ARG A 141 -0.39 -12.02 0.41
CA ARG A 141 -1.21 -10.82 0.17
C ARG A 141 -2.63 -11.17 -0.26
N ARG A 142 -2.82 -12.18 -1.11
CA ARG A 142 -4.16 -12.70 -1.48
C ARG A 142 -4.93 -13.24 -0.28
N LEU A 143 -4.26 -13.96 0.60
CA LEU A 143 -4.88 -14.52 1.81
C LEU A 143 -5.30 -13.41 2.78
N LYS A 144 -4.47 -12.38 3.00
CA LYS A 144 -4.82 -11.20 3.79
C LYS A 144 -6.01 -10.43 3.21
N ARG A 145 -6.03 -10.22 1.88
CA ARG A 145 -7.18 -9.60 1.20
C ARG A 145 -8.45 -10.42 1.38
N ALA A 146 -8.35 -11.75 1.24
CA ALA A 146 -9.48 -12.66 1.44
C ALA A 146 -10.01 -12.61 2.89
N GLN A 147 -9.14 -12.54 3.89
CA GLN A 147 -9.52 -12.35 5.29
C GLN A 147 -10.36 -11.08 5.47
N GLY A 148 -9.88 -9.94 4.97
CA GLY A 148 -10.62 -8.68 5.06
C GLY A 148 -12.00 -8.74 4.38
N MET A 149 -12.09 -9.41 3.23
CA MET A 149 -13.37 -9.64 2.54
C MET A 149 -14.30 -10.55 3.36
N LEU A 150 -13.79 -11.62 3.95
CA LEU A 150 -14.59 -12.56 4.75
C LEU A 150 -15.11 -11.95 6.05
N GLN A 151 -14.36 -11.01 6.62
CA GLN A 151 -14.74 -10.28 7.83
C GLN A 151 -15.75 -9.17 7.53
N SER A 152 -15.67 -8.54 6.36
CA SER A 152 -16.48 -7.35 6.02
C SER A 152 -17.72 -7.67 5.17
N LEU A 153 -17.71 -8.77 4.40
CA LEU A 153 -18.73 -9.07 3.39
C LEU A 153 -19.39 -10.44 3.63
N ARG A 154 -20.71 -10.52 3.39
CA ARG A 154 -21.48 -11.78 3.44
C ARG A 154 -21.59 -12.46 2.07
N VAL A 155 -20.47 -12.63 1.36
CA VAL A 155 -20.42 -13.32 0.06
C VAL A 155 -19.99 -14.79 0.21
N PRO A 156 -20.25 -15.72 -0.71
CA PRO A 156 -19.73 -17.09 -0.65
C PRO A 156 -18.20 -17.18 -0.55
N VAL A 157 -17.67 -18.19 0.17
CA VAL A 157 -16.21 -18.41 0.30
C VAL A 157 -15.55 -18.67 -1.07
N THR A 158 -16.28 -19.36 -1.95
CA THR A 158 -15.88 -19.60 -3.34
C THR A 158 -15.64 -18.30 -4.10
N ASP A 159 -16.50 -17.32 -3.90
CA ASP A 159 -16.46 -16.05 -4.63
C ASP A 159 -15.29 -15.19 -4.14
N VAL A 160 -15.03 -15.20 -2.82
CA VAL A 160 -13.82 -14.58 -2.25
C VAL A 160 -12.56 -15.22 -2.80
N ALA A 161 -12.51 -16.56 -2.88
CA ALA A 161 -11.36 -17.27 -3.43
C ALA A 161 -11.07 -16.84 -4.87
N MET A 162 -12.11 -16.79 -5.71
CA MET A 162 -12.00 -16.38 -7.12
C MET A 162 -11.59 -14.91 -7.25
N ALA A 163 -12.18 -14.01 -6.45
CA ALA A 163 -11.87 -12.58 -6.45
C ALA A 163 -10.42 -12.29 -6.00
N CYS A 164 -9.86 -13.14 -5.15
CA CYS A 164 -8.46 -13.08 -4.73
C CYS A 164 -7.51 -13.88 -5.64
N GLY A 165 -7.96 -14.30 -6.82
CA GLY A 165 -7.11 -14.93 -7.84
C GLY A 165 -6.73 -16.38 -7.57
N PHE A 166 -7.41 -17.08 -6.67
CA PHE A 166 -7.23 -18.53 -6.49
C PHE A 166 -7.92 -19.32 -7.62
N GLY A 167 -7.29 -20.42 -8.04
CA GLY A 167 -7.82 -21.29 -9.10
C GLY A 167 -8.96 -22.21 -8.66
N SER A 168 -9.04 -22.50 -7.35
CA SER A 168 -10.10 -23.35 -6.79
C SER A 168 -10.33 -23.03 -5.30
N SER A 169 -11.56 -23.26 -4.84
CA SER A 169 -11.93 -23.08 -3.43
C SER A 169 -11.20 -24.07 -2.52
N THR A 170 -10.89 -25.27 -2.99
CA THR A 170 -10.15 -26.29 -2.22
C THR A 170 -8.72 -25.83 -1.95
N HIS A 171 -8.01 -25.40 -2.99
CA HIS A 171 -6.64 -24.90 -2.83
C HIS A 171 -6.60 -23.64 -1.97
N PHE A 172 -7.58 -22.74 -2.12
CA PHE A 172 -7.74 -21.59 -1.25
C PHE A 172 -7.92 -21.99 0.22
N ALA A 173 -8.85 -22.90 0.52
CA ALA A 173 -9.14 -23.31 1.90
C ALA A 173 -7.92 -23.92 2.60
N SER A 174 -7.16 -24.77 1.90
CA SER A 174 -5.91 -25.34 2.40
C SER A 174 -4.87 -24.24 2.65
N ALA A 175 -4.58 -23.39 1.65
CA ALA A 175 -3.61 -22.32 1.80
C ALA A 175 -3.98 -21.32 2.91
N TYR A 176 -5.28 -21.07 3.11
CA TYR A 176 -5.80 -20.21 4.16
C TYR A 176 -5.56 -20.82 5.54
N HIS A 177 -5.91 -22.10 5.71
CA HIS A 177 -5.67 -22.82 6.96
C HIS A 177 -4.17 -22.86 7.29
N ASP A 178 -3.32 -23.14 6.30
CA ASP A 178 -1.88 -23.20 6.51
C ASP A 178 -1.29 -21.84 6.93
N TYR A 179 -1.89 -20.73 6.49
CA TYR A 179 -1.42 -19.38 6.79
C TYR A 179 -2.00 -18.79 8.09
N PHE A 180 -3.27 -19.02 8.38
CA PHE A 180 -3.98 -18.43 9.52
C PHE A 180 -4.26 -19.41 10.68
N GLY A 181 -4.02 -20.70 10.48
CA GLY A 181 -4.24 -21.75 11.48
C GLY A 181 -5.70 -22.18 11.65
N HIS A 182 -6.62 -21.69 10.81
CA HIS A 182 -8.04 -22.06 10.86
C HIS A 182 -8.70 -21.92 9.48
N PRO A 183 -9.85 -22.57 9.21
CA PRO A 183 -10.48 -22.51 7.89
C PRO A 183 -11.12 -21.13 7.62
N PRO A 184 -11.28 -20.72 6.34
CA PRO A 184 -11.86 -19.43 5.97
C PRO A 184 -13.25 -19.18 6.55
N ARG A 185 -14.07 -20.23 6.68
CA ARG A 185 -15.43 -20.13 7.24
C ARG A 185 -15.45 -19.63 8.69
N ALA A 186 -14.37 -19.83 9.43
CA ALA A 186 -14.28 -19.43 10.83
C ALA A 186 -14.12 -17.91 11.01
N GLU A 187 -13.74 -17.19 9.95
CA GLU A 187 -13.70 -15.71 9.95
C GLU A 187 -15.08 -15.09 10.17
N ARG A 188 -16.12 -15.79 9.72
CA ARG A 188 -17.50 -15.37 9.93
C ARG A 188 -17.91 -15.80 11.32
N ARG A 189 -17.70 -14.91 12.30
CA ARG A 189 -18.28 -15.11 13.63
C ARG A 189 -19.80 -15.21 13.51
N PRO A 190 -20.45 -16.23 14.13
CA PRO A 190 -21.89 -16.21 14.34
C PRO A 190 -22.19 -15.16 15.41
N GLY A 191 -22.44 -13.92 15.01
CA GLY A 191 -22.78 -12.84 15.94
C GLY A 191 -22.26 -11.48 15.52
N GLY A 192 -22.96 -10.83 14.59
CA GLY A 192 -22.81 -9.42 14.25
C GLY A 192 -24.19 -8.88 13.90
N ILE A 193 -24.69 -8.01 14.79
CA ILE A 193 -26.07 -7.57 15.01
C ILE A 193 -26.79 -7.14 13.71
N ALA A 194 -28.07 -7.51 13.65
CA ALA A 194 -29.06 -7.07 12.66
C ALA A 194 -29.45 -5.61 12.89
#